data_AF-A0A3S3D021-F1
#
_entry.id   AF-A0A3S3D021-F1
#
_cell.length_a   1.000
_cell.length_b   1.000
_cell.length_c   1.000
_cell.angle_alpha   90.00
_cell.angle_beta   90.00
_cell.angle_gamma   90.00
#
_symmetry.space_group_name_H-M   'P 1'
#
loop_
_entity.id
_entity.type
_entity.pdbx_description
1 polymer ?
#
loop_
_entity_poly.entity_id
_entity_poly.type
_entity_poly.pdbx_seq_one_letter_code
_entity_poly.pdbx_strand_id
1 'polypeptide(L)'
;MEVAYSTGAPWLDQLTSYIASNIDLVCEFATEHLPGITPIRPDASFLVWLDARALDLKVGGIQKFFVNRAGVNLYDGRVYGPGGEGFIRLNVGCPRSLLLQGLERMSAALTISS
;
A
#
# COMPACT_ATOMS: atom_id res chain seq x y z
N MET A 1 -16.56 17.91 -18.44
CA MET A 1 -16.21 18.42 -17.11
C MET A 1 -17.40 18.97 -16.33
N GLU A 2 -18.61 19.03 -16.89
CA GLU A 2 -19.74 19.73 -16.26
C GLU A 2 -20.57 18.86 -15.30
N VAL A 3 -20.65 17.54 -15.52
CA VAL A 3 -21.47 16.62 -14.69
C VAL A 3 -20.81 16.27 -13.34
N ALA A 4 -19.47 16.20 -13.28
CA ALA A 4 -18.76 15.87 -12.03
C ALA A 4 -18.95 16.95 -10.95
N TYR A 5 -19.11 18.21 -11.35
CA TYR A 5 -19.31 19.33 -10.42
C TYR A 5 -20.77 19.55 -10.02
N SER A 6 -21.75 19.15 -10.86
CA SER A 6 -23.17 19.44 -10.60
C SER A 6 -23.92 18.38 -9.79
N THR A 7 -23.47 17.11 -9.81
CA THR A 7 -24.18 15.99 -9.14
C THR A 7 -23.25 15.02 -8.38
N GLY A 8 -21.93 15.28 -8.37
CA GLY A 8 -20.93 14.35 -7.84
C GLY A 8 -20.61 14.47 -6.34
N ALA A 9 -21.06 15.53 -5.65
CA ALA A 9 -20.67 15.77 -4.26
C ALA A 9 -20.98 14.61 -3.29
N PRO A 10 -22.19 13.99 -3.30
CA PRO A 10 -22.46 12.86 -2.41
C PRO A 10 -21.63 11.61 -2.74
N TRP A 11 -21.34 11.39 -4.03
CA TRP A 11 -20.50 10.28 -4.49
C TRP A 11 -19.02 10.51 -4.15
N LEU A 12 -18.56 11.75 -4.24
CA LEU A 12 -17.21 12.16 -3.87
C LEU A 12 -16.97 12.02 -2.36
N ASP A 13 -17.95 12.39 -1.53
CA ASP A 13 -17.87 12.25 -0.07
C ASP A 13 -17.80 10.78 0.34
N GLN A 14 -18.65 9.94 -0.27
CA GLN A 14 -18.64 8.49 -0.04
C GLN A 14 -17.33 7.85 -0.51
N LEU A 15 -16.81 8.22 -1.68
CA LEU A 15 -15.54 7.73 -2.19
C LEU A 15 -14.39 8.15 -1.27
N THR A 16 -14.36 9.41 -0.83
CA THR A 16 -13.31 9.93 0.05
C THR A 16 -13.33 9.21 1.40
N SER A 17 -14.51 9.00 1.99
CA SER A 17 -14.66 8.22 3.22
C SER A 17 -14.22 6.76 3.03
N TYR A 18 -14.52 6.15 1.87
CA TYR A 18 -14.10 4.79 1.58
C TYR A 18 -12.59 4.67 1.45
N ILE A 19 -11.94 5.59 0.73
CA ILE A 19 -10.47 5.63 0.61
C ILE A 19 -9.83 5.85 1.97
N ALA A 20 -10.33 6.79 2.78
CA ALA A 20 -9.83 7.03 4.14
C ALA A 20 -9.88 5.74 4.98
N SER A 21 -11.00 5.03 4.98
CA SER A 21 -11.12 3.77 5.73
C SER A 21 -10.24 2.64 5.15
N ASN A 22 -9.89 2.66 3.87
CA ASN A 22 -8.89 1.74 3.30
C ASN A 22 -7.45 2.12 3.72
N ILE A 23 -7.14 3.41 3.87
CA ILE A 23 -5.86 3.87 4.42
C ILE A 23 -5.73 3.40 5.88
N ASP A 24 -6.78 3.58 6.67
CA ASP A 24 -6.84 3.14 8.06
C ASP A 24 -6.56 1.63 8.16
N LEU A 25 -7.29 0.82 7.37
CA LEU A 25 -7.10 -0.62 7.26
C LEU A 25 -5.64 -0.99 6.94
N VAL A 26 -5.03 -0.34 5.95
CA VAL A 26 -3.63 -0.62 5.56
C VAL A 26 -2.68 -0.28 6.71
N CYS A 27 -2.87 0.87 7.37
CA CYS A 27 -1.99 1.30 8.45
C CYS A 27 -2.07 0.35 9.65
N GLU A 28 -3.28 -0.03 10.05
CA GLU A 28 -3.52 -0.99 11.13
C GLU A 28 -2.93 -2.35 10.79
N PHE A 29 -3.31 -2.92 9.63
CA PHE A 29 -2.83 -4.24 9.21
C PHE A 29 -1.31 -4.30 9.07
N ALA A 30 -0.69 -3.27 8.47
CA ALA A 30 0.76 -3.26 8.30
C ALA A 30 1.49 -3.22 9.64
N THR A 31 0.98 -2.44 10.60
CA THR A 31 1.55 -2.35 11.94
C THR A 31 1.47 -3.67 12.69
N GLU A 32 0.37 -4.42 12.53
CA GLU A 32 0.13 -5.67 13.26
C GLU A 32 0.73 -6.91 12.57
N HIS A 33 0.77 -6.94 11.23
CA HIS A 33 0.98 -8.17 10.47
C HIS A 33 2.10 -8.11 9.42
N LEU A 34 2.74 -6.96 9.21
CA LEU A 34 3.85 -6.82 8.28
C LEU A 34 5.15 -6.47 9.03
N PRO A 35 5.81 -7.45 9.69
CA PRO A 35 7.00 -7.19 10.47
C PRO A 35 8.13 -6.62 9.61
N GLY A 36 8.71 -5.50 10.04
CA GLY A 36 9.75 -4.79 9.30
C GLY A 36 9.23 -3.86 8.19
N ILE A 37 7.92 -3.65 8.11
CA ILE A 37 7.28 -2.65 7.25
C ILE A 37 6.57 -1.61 8.12
N THR A 38 6.86 -0.34 7.90
CA THR A 38 6.18 0.78 8.58
C THR A 38 5.33 1.56 7.58
N PRO A 39 4.01 1.63 7.75
CA PRO A 39 3.16 2.45 6.89
C PRO A 39 3.36 3.94 7.18
N ILE A 40 3.41 4.75 6.12
CA ILE A 40 3.40 6.20 6.20
C ILE A 40 2.01 6.65 5.74
N ARG A 41 1.20 7.11 6.71
CA ARG A 41 -0.13 7.65 6.43
C ARG A 41 0.02 8.91 5.54
N PRO A 42 -0.65 8.96 4.39
CA PRO A 42 -0.66 10.17 3.57
C PRO A 42 -1.62 11.23 4.16
N ASP A 43 -1.20 12.49 4.15
CA ASP A 43 -2.06 13.63 4.53
C ASP A 43 -3.11 13.96 3.45
N ALA A 44 -2.85 13.55 2.20
CA ALA A 44 -3.76 13.61 1.07
C ALA A 44 -3.37 12.53 0.03
N SER A 45 -4.33 12.06 -0.79
CA SER A 45 -4.21 11.01 -1.82
C SER A 45 -4.69 9.61 -1.42
N PHE A 46 -4.79 8.71 -2.40
CA PHE A 46 -5.12 7.27 -2.30
C PHE A 46 -3.88 6.37 -2.39
N LEU A 47 -2.69 6.92 -2.10
CA LEU A 47 -1.41 6.23 -2.22
C LEU A 47 -0.71 6.19 -0.86
N VAL A 48 -0.50 4.99 -0.34
CA VAL A 48 0.19 4.76 0.93
C VAL A 48 1.63 4.35 0.65
N TRP A 49 2.59 5.03 1.28
CA TRP A 49 3.99 4.64 1.26
C TRP A 49 4.24 3.65 2.39
N LEU A 50 4.97 2.58 2.09
CA LEU A 50 5.39 1.58 3.05
C LEU A 50 6.92 1.61 3.11
N ASP A 51 7.47 1.98 4.27
CA ASP A 51 8.90 1.91 4.55
C ASP A 51 9.28 0.47 4.86
N ALA A 52 10.03 -0.15 3.97
CA ALA A 52 10.53 -1.51 4.12
C ALA A 52 12.06 -1.54 3.97
N ARG A 53 12.75 -0.43 4.24
CA ARG A 53 14.21 -0.29 4.00
C ARG A 53 15.02 -1.39 4.67
N ALA A 54 14.70 -1.73 5.91
CA ALA A 54 15.39 -2.80 6.63
C ALA A 54 15.21 -4.18 5.99
N LEU A 55 14.02 -4.47 5.44
CA LEU A 55 13.75 -5.71 4.73
C LEU A 55 14.38 -5.72 3.33
N ASP A 56 14.31 -4.61 2.62
CA ASP A 56 14.90 -4.45 1.29
C ASP A 56 16.40 -4.74 1.29
N LEU A 57 17.12 -4.29 2.32
CA LEU A 57 18.54 -4.62 2.55
C LEU A 57 18.79 -6.13 2.74
N LYS A 58 17.85 -6.85 3.36
CA LYS A 58 17.97 -8.30 3.58
C LYS A 58 17.68 -9.11 2.33
N VAL A 59 16.66 -8.71 1.57
CA VAL A 59 16.16 -9.48 0.41
C VAL A 59 16.71 -9.00 -0.93
N GLY A 60 17.46 -7.90 -0.96
CA GLY A 60 18.08 -7.36 -2.18
C GLY A 60 17.06 -6.81 -3.19
N GLY A 61 15.93 -6.29 -2.71
CA GLY A 61 14.85 -5.74 -3.54
C GLY A 61 13.46 -6.18 -3.08
N ILE A 62 12.84 -5.39 -2.21
CA ILE A 62 11.57 -5.72 -1.55
C ILE A 62 10.39 -5.82 -2.52
N GLN A 63 10.35 -4.99 -3.57
CA GLN A 63 9.30 -5.05 -4.58
C GLN A 63 9.34 -6.39 -5.34
N LYS A 64 10.54 -6.80 -5.78
CA LYS A 64 10.73 -8.09 -6.46
C LYS A 64 10.43 -9.26 -5.53
N PHE A 65 10.78 -9.14 -4.25
CA PHE A 65 10.43 -10.12 -3.25
C PHE A 65 8.90 -10.35 -3.19
N PHE A 66 8.10 -9.29 -3.08
CA PHE A 66 6.64 -9.44 -3.03
C PHE A 66 6.02 -9.91 -4.34
N VAL A 67 6.54 -9.49 -5.50
CA VAL A 67 6.10 -10.03 -6.79
C VAL A 67 6.34 -11.53 -6.87
N ASN A 68 7.55 -11.98 -6.51
CA ASN A 68 7.95 -13.37 -6.68
C ASN A 68 7.36 -14.30 -5.60
N ARG A 69 7.20 -13.82 -4.36
CA ARG A 69 6.77 -14.64 -3.22
C ARG A 69 5.28 -14.53 -2.91
N ALA A 70 4.69 -13.35 -3.10
CA ALA A 70 3.31 -13.08 -2.77
C ALA A 70 2.41 -12.91 -4.01
N GLY A 71 2.99 -12.80 -5.21
CA GLY A 71 2.23 -12.44 -6.41
C GLY A 71 1.58 -11.07 -6.31
N VAL A 72 2.14 -10.17 -5.49
CA VAL A 72 1.63 -8.83 -5.24
C VAL A 72 2.57 -7.83 -5.89
N ASN A 73 2.06 -7.11 -6.89
CA ASN A 73 2.83 -6.08 -7.57
C ASN A 73 2.58 -4.70 -6.95
N LEU A 74 3.66 -4.09 -6.47
CA LEU A 74 3.68 -2.76 -5.85
C LEU A 74 4.65 -1.87 -6.65
N TYR A 75 4.47 -0.56 -6.54
CA TYR A 75 5.42 0.36 -7.15
C TYR A 75 6.70 0.42 -6.31
N ASP A 76 7.85 0.15 -6.93
CA ASP A 76 9.16 0.32 -6.31
C ASP A 76 9.42 1.82 -6.08
N GLY A 77 9.77 2.19 -4.85
CA GLY A 77 10.08 3.56 -4.48
C GLY A 77 11.24 4.16 -5.29
N ARG A 78 12.15 3.31 -5.80
CA ARG A 78 13.27 3.73 -6.66
C ARG A 78 12.84 4.44 -7.94
N VAL A 79 11.62 4.19 -8.42
CA VAL A 79 11.06 4.86 -9.60
C VAL A 79 10.87 6.37 -9.37
N TYR A 80 10.80 6.82 -8.12
CA TYR A 80 10.61 8.23 -7.76
C TYR A 80 11.93 8.99 -7.54
N GLY A 81 13.08 8.34 -7.77
CA GLY A 81 14.40 8.94 -7.64
C GLY A 81 15.11 8.64 -6.31
N PRO A 82 16.26 9.30 -6.08
CA PRO A 82 17.08 9.07 -4.89
C PRO A 82 16.30 9.30 -3.59
N GLY A 83 16.42 8.38 -2.64
CA GLY A 83 15.68 8.39 -1.36
C GLY A 83 14.43 7.52 -1.38
N GLY A 84 14.04 6.97 -2.53
CA GLY A 84 12.96 5.99 -2.66
C GLY A 84 13.38 4.54 -2.45
N GLU A 85 14.67 4.26 -2.26
CA GLU A 85 15.19 2.91 -2.03
C GLU A 85 14.54 2.27 -0.80
N GLY A 86 14.08 1.02 -0.94
CA GLY A 86 13.48 0.25 0.14
C GLY A 86 12.07 0.67 0.51
N PHE A 87 11.50 1.66 -0.15
CA PHE A 87 10.09 1.97 -0.05
C PHE A 87 9.29 1.25 -1.15
N ILE A 88 8.03 0.97 -0.85
CA ILE A 88 7.04 0.50 -1.82
C ILE A 88 5.76 1.32 -1.67
N ARG A 89 5.10 1.60 -2.79
CA ARG A 89 3.87 2.40 -2.81
C ARG A 89 2.67 1.53 -3.17
N LEU A 90 1.67 1.55 -2.28
CA LEU A 90 0.43 0.81 -2.39
C LEU A 90 -0.71 1.74 -2.84
N ASN A 91 -1.50 1.29 -3.82
CA ASN A 91 -2.71 1.97 -4.24
C ASN A 91 -3.91 1.40 -3.46
N VAL A 92 -4.60 2.26 -2.70
CA VAL A 92 -5.77 1.88 -1.90
C VAL A 92 -7.11 2.20 -2.58
N GLY A 93 -7.06 2.74 -3.80
CA GLY A 93 -8.20 3.01 -4.68
C GLY A 93 -8.76 1.77 -5.36
N CYS A 94 -8.85 0.66 -4.64
CA CYS A 94 -9.38 -0.62 -5.10
C CYS A 94 -10.43 -1.16 -4.10
N PRO A 95 -11.23 -2.17 -4.49
CA PRO A 95 -12.15 -2.81 -3.57
C PRO A 95 -11.40 -3.35 -2.33
N ARG A 96 -11.94 -3.09 -1.14
CA ARG A 96 -11.35 -3.52 0.15
C ARG A 96 -11.02 -5.01 0.19
N SER A 97 -11.86 -5.86 -0.42
CA SER A 97 -11.62 -7.30 -0.48
C SER A 97 -10.35 -7.65 -1.25
N LEU A 98 -10.01 -6.90 -2.31
CA LEU A 98 -8.78 -7.08 -3.07
C LEU A 98 -7.57 -6.54 -2.30
N LEU A 99 -7.74 -5.39 -1.65
CA LEU A 99 -6.72 -4.78 -0.79
C LEU A 99 -6.30 -5.74 0.34
N LEU A 100 -7.27 -6.29 1.06
CA LEU A 100 -7.03 -7.22 2.16
C LEU A 100 -6.33 -8.50 1.68
N GLN A 101 -6.78 -9.09 0.57
CA GLN A 101 -6.11 -10.26 -0.03
C GLN A 101 -4.64 -9.97 -0.38
N GLY A 102 -4.33 -8.76 -0.89
CA GLY A 102 -2.97 -8.34 -1.16
C GLY A 102 -2.12 -8.28 0.13
N LEU A 103 -2.66 -7.65 1.17
CA LEU A 103 -1.99 -7.52 2.47
C LEU A 103 -1.76 -8.88 3.15
N GLU A 104 -2.73 -9.77 3.11
CA GLU A 104 -2.62 -11.14 3.64
C GLU A 104 -1.52 -11.93 2.93
N ARG A 105 -1.45 -11.84 1.60
CA ARG A 105 -0.36 -12.48 0.81
C ARG A 105 1.01 -11.91 1.15
N MET A 106 1.11 -10.59 1.36
CA MET A 106 2.35 -9.96 1.81
C MET A 106 2.77 -10.49 3.19
N SER A 107 1.83 -10.56 4.14
CA SER A 107 2.09 -11.09 5.49
C SER A 107 2.56 -12.53 5.45
N ALA A 108 1.87 -13.39 4.68
CA ALA A 108 2.25 -14.79 4.52
C ALA A 108 3.67 -14.97 3.96
N ALA A 109 4.08 -14.14 2.99
CA ALA A 109 5.42 -14.19 2.40
C ALA A 109 6.53 -13.83 3.42
N LEU A 110 6.24 -12.94 4.38
CA LEU A 110 7.18 -12.55 5.43
C LEU A 110 7.33 -13.66 6.49
N THR A 111 6.24 -14.33 6.87
CA THR A 111 6.25 -15.40 7.88
C THR A 111 7.02 -16.65 7.44
N ILE A 112 6.93 -17.03 6.16
CA ILE A 112 7.61 -18.23 5.61
C ILE A 112 9.13 -18.02 5.48
N SER A 113 9.60 -16.77 5.57
CA SER A 113 11.02 -16.42 5.41
C SER A 113 11.79 -16.29 6.73
N SER A 114 11.22 -16.77 7.85
CA SER A 114 11.84 -16.79 9.19
C SER A 114 12.43 -18.16 9.55
#